data_AF-A0A182SVJ0-F1
#
_entry.id   AF-A0A182SVJ0-F1
#
_cell.length_a   1.000
_cell.length_b   1.000
_cell.length_c   1.000
_cell.angle_alpha   90.00
_cell.angle_beta   90.00
_cell.angle_gamma   90.00
#
_symmetry.space_group_name_H-M   'P 1'
#
loop_
_entity.id
_entity.type
_entity.pdbx_description
1 polymer ?
#
loop_
_entity_poly.entity_id
_entity_poly.type
_entity_poly.pdbx_seq_one_letter_code
_entity_poly.pdbx_strand_id
1 'polypeptide(L)'
;MSVVGKKLSSSITAQGADAEGPSPTSPTAGTGGTTTVPKSTITPDYVLQLNKITDDYLCTPDANIYEIDFTRFKIRDLESGAVLFEIAKPSLSDIAHTAGGGEGKGKESVAGTTNDEAATGAPSATTTTTTTGTEDTEETFEPNAGRYVRYQFTPQFLKLKTVGATVEFTVGSKSVKNFRMIERHFFKDRLLKTFDFEFGYCIPFSKNTCEHIYEFPTIPPDLVNEMIQHPFDTRSDSFYFVDGCLVMHNKADYAYNGGL
;
A
#
# COMPACT_ATOMS: atom_id res chain seq x y z
N MET A 1 -12.40 3.04 -21.16
CA MET A 1 -13.55 3.93 -20.88
C MET A 1 -14.49 3.22 -19.92
N SER A 2 -15.10 4.00 -19.02
CA SER A 2 -15.98 3.62 -17.91
C SER A 2 -15.31 3.04 -16.67
N VAL A 3 -14.97 3.99 -15.80
CA VAL A 3 -14.68 3.86 -14.38
C VAL A 3 -16.02 4.00 -13.65
N VAL A 4 -16.38 3.08 -12.77
CA VAL A 4 -17.44 3.32 -11.78
C VAL A 4 -16.92 2.83 -10.43
N GLY A 5 -16.43 3.76 -9.63
CA GLY A 5 -16.02 3.55 -8.24
C GLY A 5 -16.72 4.59 -7.36
N LYS A 6 -17.48 4.10 -6.39
CA LYS A 6 -18.24 4.88 -5.41
C LYS A 6 -17.30 5.79 -4.58
N LYS A 7 -17.84 6.96 -4.29
CA LYS A 7 -17.35 7.97 -3.32
C LYS A 7 -16.92 7.30 -2.01
N LEU A 8 -15.66 7.48 -1.62
CA LEU A 8 -15.28 7.31 -0.22
C LEU A 8 -15.80 8.53 0.56
N SER A 9 -16.62 8.26 1.55
CA SER A 9 -17.21 9.24 2.46
C SER A 9 -16.17 9.71 3.47
N SER A 10 -15.98 11.03 3.54
CA SER A 10 -15.34 11.72 4.65
C SER A 10 -16.42 12.38 5.50
N SER A 11 -16.51 11.94 6.75
CA SER A 11 -17.21 12.58 7.86
C SER A 11 -16.40 12.20 9.10
N ILE A 12 -16.06 13.06 10.05
CA ILE A 12 -16.90 14.08 10.68
C ILE A 12 -16.02 15.13 11.38
N THR A 13 -16.64 16.30 11.54
CA THR A 13 -16.35 17.55 12.24
C THR A 13 -15.65 17.46 13.60
N ALA A 14 -14.66 18.35 13.82
CA ALA A 14 -14.13 18.70 15.13
C ALA A 14 -14.59 20.11 15.55
N GLN A 15 -15.22 20.22 16.73
CA GLN A 15 -15.44 21.48 17.43
C GLN A 15 -15.57 21.20 18.93
N GLY A 16 -14.74 21.84 19.77
CA GLY A 16 -14.85 21.79 21.23
C GLY A 16 -13.54 22.13 21.94
N ALA A 17 -13.55 23.22 22.71
CA ALA A 17 -12.42 23.96 23.26
C ALA A 17 -11.90 23.47 24.63
N ASP A 18 -10.65 23.85 24.92
CA ASP A 18 -10.00 24.26 26.19
C ASP A 18 -10.22 23.49 27.51
N ALA A 19 -9.11 23.03 28.12
CA ALA A 19 -8.62 23.52 29.42
C ALA A 19 -7.32 22.81 29.89
N GLU A 20 -6.36 23.62 30.33
CA GLU A 20 -5.04 23.30 30.87
C GLU A 20 -5.07 23.21 32.41
N GLY A 21 -4.26 22.33 33.02
CA GLY A 21 -4.02 22.31 34.48
C GLY A 21 -3.20 21.09 34.96
N PRO A 22 -2.04 21.25 35.65
CA PRO A 22 -1.09 20.17 35.93
C PRO A 22 -1.20 19.49 37.32
N SER A 23 -0.45 18.38 37.44
CA SER A 23 -0.27 17.30 38.45
C SER A 23 0.33 17.75 39.82
N PRO A 24 0.83 16.87 40.76
CA PRO A 24 0.72 15.40 40.96
C PRO A 24 0.48 14.97 42.44
N THR A 25 0.33 13.66 42.73
CA THR A 25 0.92 12.93 43.91
C THR A 25 0.59 11.42 43.88
N SER A 26 1.58 10.56 44.17
CA SER A 26 1.50 9.10 44.44
C SER A 26 1.52 8.85 45.98
N PRO A 27 1.65 7.61 46.53
CA PRO A 27 1.52 6.23 46.01
C PRO A 27 0.67 5.29 46.93
N THR A 28 0.17 4.13 46.47
CA THR A 28 0.04 2.92 47.34
C THR A 28 -0.08 1.62 46.54
N ALA A 29 0.56 0.57 47.06
CA ALA A 29 0.61 -0.81 46.57
C ALA A 29 -0.71 -1.58 46.73
N GLY A 30 -0.94 -2.56 45.86
CA GLY A 30 -2.02 -3.53 45.97
C GLY A 30 -1.87 -4.66 44.95
N THR A 31 -1.47 -5.84 45.43
CA THR A 31 -1.38 -7.12 44.71
C THR A 31 -2.79 -7.63 44.36
N GLY A 32 -3.01 -7.96 43.09
CA GLY A 32 -4.22 -8.64 42.63
C GLY A 32 -4.06 -9.03 41.16
N GLY A 33 -3.96 -10.33 40.90
CA GLY A 33 -3.72 -10.86 39.56
C GLY A 33 -4.92 -10.64 38.63
N THR A 34 -4.62 -10.03 37.48
CA THR A 34 -5.36 -10.19 36.24
C THR A 34 -4.31 -10.35 35.17
N THR A 35 -4.15 -11.57 34.63
CA THR A 35 -3.28 -11.81 33.48
C THR A 35 -3.94 -11.17 32.26
N THR A 36 -3.85 -9.85 32.15
CA THR A 36 -4.02 -9.14 30.90
C THR A 36 -2.81 -9.50 30.05
N VAL A 37 -3.04 -10.20 28.94
CA VAL A 37 -2.02 -10.42 27.92
C VAL A 37 -1.44 -9.05 27.60
N PRO A 38 -0.14 -8.78 27.83
CA PRO A 38 0.43 -7.50 27.44
C PRO A 38 0.20 -7.38 25.94
N LYS A 39 -0.46 -6.31 25.51
CA LYS A 39 -0.61 -5.96 24.10
C LYS A 39 0.80 -5.73 23.58
N SER A 40 1.45 -6.82 23.15
CA SER A 40 2.88 -6.85 22.84
C SER A 40 3.10 -5.88 21.70
N THR A 41 3.73 -4.75 21.98
CA THR A 41 4.14 -3.79 20.96
C THR A 41 4.94 -4.57 19.92
N ILE A 42 4.41 -4.66 18.71
CA ILE A 42 5.06 -5.37 17.61
C ILE A 42 6.33 -4.59 17.24
N THR A 43 7.48 -5.25 17.33
CA THR A 43 8.80 -4.65 17.08
C THR A 43 9.38 -5.11 15.73
N PRO A 44 10.39 -4.40 15.19
CA PRO A 44 11.14 -4.86 14.03
C PRO A 44 11.72 -6.28 14.20
N ASP A 45 12.30 -6.57 15.36
CA ASP A 45 12.91 -7.88 15.64
C ASP A 45 11.88 -9.02 15.61
N TYR A 46 10.66 -8.75 16.08
CA TYR A 46 9.57 -9.72 16.01
C TYR A 46 9.23 -10.07 14.55
N VAL A 47 9.02 -9.06 13.69
CA VAL A 47 8.63 -9.32 12.29
C VAL A 47 9.75 -9.95 11.47
N LEU A 48 11.02 -9.67 11.80
CA LEU A 48 12.18 -10.30 11.15
C LEU A 48 12.24 -11.82 11.38
N GLN A 49 11.67 -12.32 12.49
CA GLN A 49 11.62 -13.73 12.85
C GLN A 49 10.42 -14.48 12.24
N LEU A 50 9.50 -13.79 11.56
CA LEU A 50 8.31 -14.42 10.99
C LEU A 50 8.66 -15.32 9.81
N ASN A 51 8.39 -16.61 9.94
CA ASN A 51 8.68 -17.60 8.88
C ASN A 51 7.53 -17.79 7.89
N LYS A 52 6.40 -17.11 8.11
CA LYS A 52 5.19 -17.21 7.27
C LYS A 52 4.53 -15.84 7.14
N ILE A 53 3.64 -15.72 6.14
CA ILE A 53 2.71 -14.62 6.05
C ILE A 53 1.83 -14.57 7.30
N THR A 54 1.51 -13.38 7.80
CA THR A 54 0.62 -13.23 8.94
C THR A 54 -0.83 -13.46 8.53
N ASP A 55 -1.59 -14.16 9.37
CA ASP A 55 -3.00 -14.48 9.10
C ASP A 55 -3.90 -13.23 9.10
N ASP A 56 -3.56 -12.25 9.94
CA ASP A 56 -4.30 -10.99 10.08
C ASP A 56 -3.35 -9.79 10.25
N TYR A 57 -3.90 -8.58 10.24
CA TYR A 57 -3.18 -7.34 10.46
C TYR A 57 -2.71 -7.20 11.92
N LEU A 58 -1.39 -7.16 12.10
CA LEU A 58 -0.74 -6.90 13.38
C LEU A 58 -0.97 -5.50 14.00
N CYS A 59 -1.66 -4.57 13.32
CA CYS A 59 -2.09 -3.30 13.90
C CYS A 59 -3.40 -2.80 13.27
N THR A 60 -4.16 -2.03 14.05
CA THR A 60 -5.36 -1.31 13.58
C THR A 60 -4.97 -0.03 12.82
N PRO A 61 -5.84 0.50 11.95
CA PRO A 61 -5.59 1.78 11.27
C PRO A 61 -5.29 2.94 12.22
N ASP A 62 -5.93 2.96 13.40
CA ASP A 62 -5.73 3.99 14.42
C ASP A 62 -4.30 4.02 15.00
N ALA A 63 -3.49 2.98 14.76
CA ALA A 63 -2.07 2.99 15.12
C ALA A 63 -1.27 4.02 14.29
N ASN A 64 -1.78 4.42 13.11
CA ASN A 64 -1.20 5.46 12.26
C ASN A 64 -1.50 6.88 12.81
N ILE A 65 -1.05 7.15 14.03
CA ILE A 65 -1.21 8.45 14.70
C ILE A 65 -0.41 9.59 14.06
N TYR A 66 0.40 9.29 13.05
CA TYR A 66 1.24 10.21 12.28
C TYR A 66 0.58 10.64 10.97
N GLU A 67 -0.59 10.08 10.65
CA GLU A 67 -1.34 10.36 9.43
C GLU A 67 -0.47 10.17 8.18
N ILE A 68 0.37 9.11 8.19
CA ILE A 68 1.20 8.74 7.05
C ILE A 68 0.27 8.24 5.97
N ASP A 69 0.26 8.90 4.81
CA ASP A 69 -0.60 8.52 3.70
C ASP A 69 0.19 8.36 2.40
N PHE A 70 0.19 7.15 1.83
CA PHE A 70 0.83 6.87 0.54
C PHE A 70 -0.06 7.36 -0.60
N THR A 71 0.42 8.35 -1.33
CA THR A 71 -0.29 9.04 -2.40
C THR A 71 0.10 8.57 -3.79
N ARG A 72 1.32 8.04 -3.98
CA ARG A 72 1.78 7.51 -5.26
C ARG A 72 2.78 6.39 -5.04
N PHE A 73 2.72 5.39 -5.90
CA PHE A 73 3.66 4.29 -5.95
C PHE A 73 3.97 3.96 -7.41
N LYS A 74 5.25 3.88 -7.75
CA LYS A 74 5.73 3.63 -9.11
C LYS A 74 6.90 2.65 -9.05
N ILE A 75 6.81 1.57 -9.82
CA ILE A 75 7.90 0.60 -10.01
C ILE A 75 8.50 0.78 -11.39
N ARG A 76 9.83 0.85 -11.46
CA ARG A 76 10.61 0.92 -12.69
C ARG A 76 11.69 -0.15 -12.70
N ASP A 77 11.89 -0.79 -13.84
CA ASP A 77 13.08 -1.59 -14.10
C ASP A 77 14.30 -0.67 -14.26
N LEU A 78 15.33 -0.85 -13.45
CA LEU A 78 16.52 0.00 -13.49
C LEU A 78 17.46 -0.34 -14.65
N GLU A 79 17.36 -1.53 -15.23
CA GLU A 79 18.19 -1.93 -16.37
C GLU A 79 17.65 -1.34 -17.68
N SER A 80 16.34 -1.47 -17.94
CA SER A 80 15.70 -0.91 -19.14
C SER A 80 15.14 0.50 -18.99
N GLY A 81 14.90 0.97 -17.77
CA GLY A 81 14.19 2.22 -17.48
C GLY A 81 12.66 2.15 -17.65
N ALA A 82 12.11 0.98 -18.02
CA ALA A 82 10.67 0.80 -18.24
C ALA A 82 9.87 0.92 -16.94
N VAL A 83 8.75 1.65 -16.97
CA VAL A 83 7.79 1.70 -15.86
C VAL A 83 6.94 0.44 -15.91
N LEU A 84 7.04 -0.38 -14.86
CA LEU A 84 6.35 -1.67 -14.75
C LEU A 84 4.98 -1.53 -14.09
N PHE A 85 4.86 -0.56 -13.19
CA PHE A 85 3.63 -0.31 -12.44
C PHE A 85 3.60 1.15 -11.98
N GLU A 86 2.42 1.76 -12.00
CA GLU A 86 2.20 3.07 -11.39
C GLU A 86 0.76 3.21 -10.90
N ILE A 87 0.61 3.70 -9.68
CA ILE A 87 -0.68 4.08 -9.11
C ILE A 87 -0.52 5.39 -8.35
N ALA A 88 -1.50 6.28 -8.51
CA ALA A 88 -1.61 7.51 -7.73
C ALA A 88 -3.03 7.58 -7.15
N LYS A 89 -3.13 8.00 -5.88
CA LYS A 89 -4.41 8.41 -5.32
C LYS A 89 -4.85 9.68 -6.07
N PRO A 90 -6.12 9.76 -6.51
CA PRO A 90 -6.62 10.96 -7.16
C PRO A 90 -6.48 12.13 -6.20
N SER A 91 -5.86 13.23 -6.65
CA SER A 91 -5.72 14.41 -5.81
C SER A 91 -7.07 15.12 -5.70
N LEU A 92 -7.32 15.82 -4.58
CA LEU A 92 -8.53 16.65 -4.43
C LEU A 92 -8.64 17.72 -5.54
N SER A 93 -7.52 18.16 -6.12
CA SER A 93 -7.46 19.05 -7.28
C SER A 93 -7.96 18.41 -8.58
N ASP A 94 -7.76 17.11 -8.79
CA ASP A 94 -8.21 16.41 -10.01
C ASP A 94 -9.74 16.25 -10.03
N ILE A 95 -10.35 16.15 -8.84
CA ILE A 95 -11.81 16.05 -8.68
C ILE A 95 -12.48 17.41 -8.98
N ALA A 96 -11.82 18.53 -8.72
CA ALA A 96 -12.34 19.87 -9.00
C ALA A 96 -12.33 20.23 -10.50
N HIS A 97 -11.38 19.71 -11.29
CA HIS A 97 -11.29 19.99 -12.72
C HIS A 97 -12.32 19.24 -13.59
N THR A 98 -13.04 18.27 -13.04
CA THR A 98 -14.09 17.53 -13.78
C THR A 98 -15.48 18.16 -13.61
N ALA A 99 -15.62 19.18 -12.76
CA ALA A 99 -16.91 19.81 -12.43
C ALA A 99 -17.04 21.28 -12.89
N GLY A 100 -16.19 21.76 -13.80
CA GLY A 100 -16.29 23.13 -14.31
C GLY A 100 -15.81 23.28 -15.76
N GLY A 101 -16.76 23.38 -16.70
CA GLY A 101 -16.48 23.80 -18.07
C GLY A 101 -17.39 23.18 -19.13
N GLY A 102 -18.66 23.59 -19.17
CA GLY A 102 -19.55 23.35 -20.31
C GLY A 102 -19.51 24.52 -21.32
N GLU A 103 -19.72 24.16 -22.59
CA GLU A 103 -20.00 24.97 -23.80
C GLU A 103 -18.78 25.61 -24.53
N GLY A 104 -18.55 25.42 -25.84
CA GLY A 104 -19.27 24.64 -26.86
C GLY A 104 -18.67 24.74 -28.28
N LYS A 105 -19.10 23.78 -29.13
CA LYS A 105 -19.25 23.75 -30.62
C LYS A 105 -18.06 23.91 -31.60
N GLY A 106 -17.93 22.92 -32.52
CA GLY A 106 -17.90 23.20 -33.97
C GLY A 106 -16.99 22.37 -34.93
N LYS A 107 -17.51 21.22 -35.41
CA LYS A 107 -17.48 20.62 -36.78
C LYS A 107 -16.22 20.36 -37.66
N GLU A 108 -16.21 19.11 -38.20
CA GLU A 108 -15.86 18.62 -39.58
C GLU A 108 -14.40 18.75 -40.11
N SER A 109 -13.76 17.86 -40.90
CA SER A 109 -14.00 16.49 -41.41
C SER A 109 -12.71 15.94 -42.11
N VAL A 110 -12.68 14.62 -42.39
CA VAL A 110 -12.02 13.88 -43.52
C VAL A 110 -10.55 13.37 -43.44
N ALA A 111 -10.47 12.03 -43.35
CA ALA A 111 -9.67 10.99 -44.03
C ALA A 111 -8.12 10.99 -44.09
N GLY A 112 -7.55 9.81 -43.81
CA GLY A 112 -6.20 9.39 -44.23
C GLY A 112 -5.71 8.10 -43.55
N THR A 113 -5.76 6.99 -44.28
CA THR A 113 -5.29 5.62 -43.97
C THR A 113 -3.78 5.51 -43.69
N THR A 114 -3.35 4.67 -42.74
CA THR A 114 -2.43 3.50 -42.94
C THR A 114 -2.05 2.82 -41.61
N ASN A 115 -1.90 1.50 -41.71
CA ASN A 115 -1.48 0.52 -40.69
C ASN A 115 -0.18 0.90 -39.98
N ASP A 116 -0.03 0.53 -38.70
CA ASP A 116 1.07 -0.36 -38.30
C ASP A 116 0.85 -0.96 -36.90
N GLU A 117 1.29 -2.21 -36.81
CA GLU A 117 1.13 -3.17 -35.74
C GLU A 117 2.29 -3.00 -34.74
N ALA A 118 2.01 -2.69 -33.48
CA ALA A 118 2.99 -2.79 -32.39
C ALA A 118 2.28 -3.06 -31.07
N ALA A 119 2.23 -4.35 -30.71
CA ALA A 119 1.76 -4.82 -29.41
C ALA A 119 2.76 -4.40 -28.31
N THR A 120 2.44 -3.35 -27.57
CA THR A 120 3.07 -3.00 -26.28
C THR A 120 2.03 -3.16 -25.18
N GLY A 121 1.86 -4.40 -24.70
CA GLY A 121 0.99 -4.72 -23.58
C GLY A 121 1.62 -4.23 -22.27
N ALA A 122 1.27 -3.02 -21.83
CA ALA A 122 1.48 -2.58 -20.46
C ALA A 122 0.55 -3.38 -19.52
N PRO A 123 1.03 -3.91 -18.38
CA PRO A 123 0.20 -4.68 -17.47
C PRO A 123 -0.76 -3.77 -16.69
N SER A 124 -1.99 -4.25 -16.49
CA SER A 124 -3.06 -3.56 -15.77
C SER A 124 -3.25 -4.20 -14.39
N ALA A 125 -3.25 -3.40 -13.33
CA ALA A 125 -3.77 -3.84 -12.03
C ALA A 125 -5.29 -3.63 -12.00
N THR A 126 -6.02 -4.67 -11.62
CA THR A 126 -7.48 -4.61 -11.46
C THR A 126 -7.80 -4.60 -9.97
N THR A 127 -8.39 -3.49 -9.51
CA THR A 127 -9.03 -3.43 -8.18
C THR A 127 -10.43 -4.03 -8.34
N THR A 128 -10.63 -5.26 -7.90
CA THR A 128 -11.95 -5.93 -7.99
C THR A 128 -12.80 -5.64 -6.75
N THR A 129 -13.89 -4.90 -6.96
CA THR A 129 -15.03 -4.78 -6.03
C THR A 129 -15.97 -5.96 -6.23
N THR A 130 -16.19 -6.76 -5.18
CA THR A 130 -17.20 -7.83 -5.19
C THR A 130 -18.60 -7.23 -5.35
N THR A 131 -19.32 -7.60 -6.40
CA THR A 131 -20.72 -7.23 -6.61
C THR A 131 -21.58 -8.48 -6.39
N THR A 132 -22.37 -8.50 -5.33
CA THR A 132 -23.53 -9.40 -5.19
C THR A 132 -24.78 -8.56 -4.92
N GLY A 133 -25.91 -9.06 -5.38
CA GLY A 133 -27.11 -8.31 -5.73
C GLY A 133 -27.79 -7.52 -4.61
N THR A 134 -28.67 -6.64 -5.07
CA THR A 134 -29.66 -5.83 -4.35
C THR A 134 -30.26 -6.53 -3.13
N GLU A 135 -29.99 -5.99 -1.94
CA GLU A 135 -30.90 -5.81 -0.81
C GLU A 135 -30.17 -4.93 0.25
N ASP A 136 -30.93 -4.05 0.91
CA ASP A 136 -30.48 -2.94 1.77
C ASP A 136 -29.23 -3.24 2.61
N THR A 137 -28.08 -2.68 2.24
CA THR A 137 -26.80 -2.92 2.93
C THR A 137 -26.50 -1.79 3.89
N GLU A 138 -26.56 -2.08 5.20
CA GLU A 138 -25.88 -1.30 6.23
C GLU A 138 -24.43 -1.08 5.76
N GLU A 139 -23.96 0.17 5.71
CA GLU A 139 -22.55 0.47 5.40
C GLU A 139 -21.66 -0.12 6.50
N THR A 140 -21.31 -1.40 6.33
CA THR A 140 -20.28 -2.05 7.12
C THR A 140 -18.96 -1.35 6.81
N PHE A 141 -18.52 -0.50 7.73
CA PHE A 141 -17.21 0.13 7.68
C PHE A 141 -16.16 -0.97 7.64
N GLU A 142 -15.52 -1.19 6.48
CA GLU A 142 -14.40 -2.13 6.37
C GLU A 142 -13.14 -1.46 6.93
N PRO A 143 -12.70 -1.79 8.16
CA PRO A 143 -11.60 -1.08 8.80
C PRO A 143 -10.26 -1.24 8.06
N ASN A 144 -10.14 -2.23 7.18
CA ASN A 144 -8.92 -2.52 6.42
C ASN A 144 -9.00 -2.08 4.94
N ALA A 145 -10.02 -1.31 4.57
CA ALA A 145 -10.15 -0.79 3.20
C ALA A 145 -8.85 -0.08 2.76
N GLY A 146 -8.28 -0.53 1.64
CA GLY A 146 -7.06 0.04 1.05
C GLY A 146 -5.73 -0.45 1.65
N ARG A 147 -5.72 -1.39 2.60
CA ARG A 147 -4.50 -2.02 3.16
C ARG A 147 -4.10 -3.33 2.47
N TYR A 148 -4.78 -3.67 1.39
CA TYR A 148 -4.53 -4.86 0.58
C TYR A 148 -4.39 -4.49 -0.90
N VAL A 149 -3.36 -4.98 -1.56
CA VAL A 149 -3.14 -4.75 -3.00
C VAL A 149 -2.92 -6.08 -3.72
N ARG A 150 -3.64 -6.28 -4.83
CA ARG A 150 -3.46 -7.43 -5.71
C ARG A 150 -2.70 -7.04 -6.96
N TYR A 151 -1.51 -7.61 -7.13
CA TYR A 151 -0.64 -7.33 -8.26
C TYR A 151 -0.77 -8.39 -9.35
N GLN A 152 -0.86 -7.91 -10.59
CA GLN A 152 -0.88 -8.73 -11.79
C GLN A 152 0.35 -8.39 -12.63
N PHE A 153 1.33 -9.29 -12.63
CA PHE A 153 2.57 -9.16 -13.37
C PHE A 153 2.71 -10.24 -14.44
N THR A 154 3.64 -10.02 -15.37
CA THR A 154 4.02 -11.00 -16.39
C THR A 154 5.17 -11.89 -15.89
N PRO A 155 5.42 -13.05 -16.52
CA PRO A 155 6.53 -13.94 -16.14
C PRO A 155 7.90 -13.26 -16.20
N GLN A 156 8.05 -12.24 -17.06
CA GLN A 156 9.28 -11.46 -17.20
C GLN A 156 9.65 -10.73 -15.92
N PHE A 157 8.68 -10.39 -15.06
CA PHE A 157 8.93 -9.72 -13.79
C PHE A 157 9.87 -10.53 -12.88
N LEU A 158 9.72 -11.87 -12.86
CA LEU A 158 10.56 -12.77 -12.05
C LEU A 158 12.00 -12.90 -12.57
N LYS A 159 12.30 -12.35 -13.76
CA LYS A 159 13.64 -12.36 -14.37
C LYS A 159 14.41 -11.05 -14.13
N LEU A 160 13.75 -10.04 -13.58
CA LEU A 160 14.37 -8.76 -13.27
C LEU A 160 15.41 -8.94 -12.17
N LYS A 161 16.52 -8.21 -12.28
CA LYS A 161 17.57 -8.19 -11.24
C LYS A 161 17.31 -7.11 -10.21
N THR A 162 16.95 -5.92 -10.69
CA THR A 162 16.84 -4.72 -9.87
C THR A 162 15.68 -3.86 -10.32
N VAL A 163 14.82 -3.47 -9.39
CA VAL A 163 13.75 -2.49 -9.64
C VAL A 163 13.85 -1.33 -8.66
N GLY A 164 13.55 -0.13 -9.14
CA GLY A 164 13.38 1.06 -8.32
C GLY A 164 11.91 1.27 -8.03
N ALA A 165 11.53 1.39 -6.77
CA ALA A 165 10.19 1.72 -6.36
C ALA A 165 10.17 3.14 -5.77
N THR A 166 9.60 4.08 -6.52
CA THR A 166 9.35 5.44 -6.04
C THR A 166 8.02 5.47 -5.27
N VAL A 167 8.07 5.93 -4.03
CA VAL A 167 6.89 6.19 -3.18
C VAL A 167 6.78 7.69 -2.91
N GLU A 168 5.56 8.22 -3.02
CA GLU A 168 5.23 9.57 -2.54
C GLU A 168 4.19 9.45 -1.43
N PHE A 169 4.45 10.11 -0.31
CA PHE A 169 3.57 10.05 0.86
C PHE A 169 3.52 11.38 1.60
N THR A 170 2.40 11.64 2.27
CA THR A 170 2.26 12.80 3.16
C THR A 170 2.41 12.38 4.61
N VAL A 171 2.80 13.33 5.45
CA VAL A 171 2.86 13.19 6.91
C VAL A 171 1.98 14.25 7.52
N GLY A 172 1.24 13.88 8.57
CA GLY A 172 0.38 14.79 9.31
C GLY A 172 1.13 15.75 10.21
N SER A 173 0.49 16.12 11.31
CA SER A 173 1.00 17.16 12.22
C SER A 173 2.21 16.76 13.06
N LYS A 174 2.44 15.46 13.25
CA LYS A 174 3.55 14.93 14.06
C LYS A 174 4.74 14.59 13.19
N SER A 175 5.94 14.97 13.63
CA SER A 175 7.18 14.56 12.97
C SER A 175 7.35 13.04 13.06
N VAL A 176 7.84 12.42 11.99
CA VAL A 176 8.14 10.98 11.98
C VAL A 176 9.65 10.79 12.07
N LYS A 177 10.10 10.01 13.04
CA LYS A 177 11.51 9.71 13.28
C LYS A 177 11.76 8.22 13.07
N ASN A 178 12.96 7.90 12.56
CA ASN A 178 13.38 6.51 12.34
C ASN A 178 12.31 5.71 11.57
N PHE A 179 11.72 6.34 10.54
CA PHE A 179 10.69 5.69 9.75
C PHE A 179 11.31 4.56 8.95
N ARG A 180 10.84 3.34 9.16
CA ARG A 180 11.42 2.11 8.62
C ARG A 180 10.32 1.21 8.08
N MET A 181 10.57 0.58 6.94
CA MET A 181 9.70 -0.46 6.39
C MET A 181 10.45 -1.77 6.30
N ILE A 182 9.85 -2.82 6.84
CA ILE A 182 10.28 -4.20 6.64
C ILE A 182 9.22 -4.87 5.78
N GLU A 183 9.61 -5.33 4.60
CA GLU A 183 8.72 -6.02 3.67
C GLU A 183 9.20 -7.45 3.45
N ARG A 184 8.32 -8.42 3.67
CA ARG A 184 8.64 -9.85 3.59
C ARG A 184 7.79 -10.50 2.52
N HIS A 185 8.43 -11.18 1.58
CA HIS A 185 7.77 -11.90 0.49
C HIS A 185 7.84 -13.40 0.72
N PHE A 186 6.72 -14.07 0.56
CA PHE A 186 6.57 -15.51 0.73
C PHE A 186 5.92 -16.11 -0.51
N PHE A 187 6.36 -17.30 -0.90
CA PHE A 187 5.58 -18.17 -1.78
C PHE A 187 5.07 -19.34 -0.96
N LYS A 188 3.74 -19.42 -0.80
CA LYS A 188 3.09 -20.32 0.16
C LYS A 188 3.66 -20.01 1.56
N ASP A 189 4.37 -20.95 2.17
CA ASP A 189 5.01 -20.81 3.49
C ASP A 189 6.54 -20.62 3.44
N ARG A 190 7.10 -20.36 2.25
CA ARG A 190 8.56 -20.20 2.06
C ARG A 190 8.93 -18.74 1.88
N LEU A 191 9.75 -18.21 2.78
CA LEU A 191 10.33 -16.88 2.63
C LEU A 191 11.19 -16.82 1.37
N LEU A 192 10.84 -15.90 0.47
CA LEU A 192 11.60 -15.59 -0.75
C LEU A 192 12.68 -14.56 -0.45
N LYS A 193 12.28 -13.45 0.18
CA LYS A 193 13.16 -12.31 0.47
C LYS A 193 12.55 -11.44 1.57
N THR A 194 13.44 -10.82 2.35
CA THR A 194 13.11 -9.69 3.22
C THR A 194 13.82 -8.47 2.68
N PHE A 195 13.07 -7.38 2.54
CA PHE A 195 13.58 -6.05 2.27
C PHE A 195 13.40 -5.20 3.51
N ASP A 196 14.40 -4.39 3.80
CA ASP A 196 14.47 -3.60 5.03
C ASP A 196 15.02 -2.23 4.67
N PHE A 197 14.15 -1.23 4.72
CA PHE A 197 14.44 0.11 4.24
C PHE A 197 14.18 1.13 5.32
N GLU A 198 15.11 2.08 5.44
CA GLU A 198 14.95 3.24 6.31
C GLU A 198 14.65 4.48 5.45
N PHE A 199 13.52 5.13 5.74
CA PHE A 199 13.18 6.43 5.19
C PHE A 199 13.87 7.56 5.98
N GLY A 200 14.12 7.34 7.27
CA GLY A 200 14.73 8.33 8.16
C GLY A 200 13.72 9.30 8.77
N TYR A 201 14.05 10.59 8.76
CA TYR A 201 13.22 11.65 9.34
C TYR A 201 12.26 12.24 8.29
N CYS A 202 10.97 12.30 8.62
CA CYS A 202 9.98 12.96 7.78
C CYS A 202 9.43 14.22 8.46
N ILE A 203 9.37 15.30 7.69
CA ILE A 203 8.97 16.63 8.15
C ILE A 203 7.44 16.63 8.38
N PRO A 204 6.94 17.24 9.48
CA PRO A 204 5.51 17.45 9.67
C PRO A 204 4.88 18.26 8.53
N PHE A 205 3.62 17.98 8.21
CA PHE A 205 2.84 18.68 7.17
C PHE A 205 3.53 18.73 5.80
N SER A 206 4.34 17.73 5.48
CA SER A 206 5.08 17.68 4.23
C SER A 206 4.64 16.51 3.35
N LYS A 207 4.89 16.68 2.05
CA LYS A 207 4.93 15.59 1.10
C LYS A 207 6.39 15.14 0.96
N ASN A 208 6.62 13.84 1.03
CA ASN A 208 7.93 13.21 0.97
C ASN A 208 7.95 12.25 -0.21
N THR A 209 9.12 12.12 -0.83
CA THR A 209 9.37 11.15 -1.90
C THR A 209 10.59 10.34 -1.52
N CYS A 210 10.47 9.01 -1.64
CA CYS A 210 11.58 8.09 -1.43
C CYS A 210 11.65 7.11 -2.60
N GLU A 211 12.85 6.69 -2.97
CA GLU A 211 13.06 5.60 -3.93
C GLU A 211 13.80 4.46 -3.22
N HIS A 212 13.16 3.30 -3.17
CA HIS A 212 13.75 2.08 -2.66
C HIS A 212 14.24 1.23 -3.82
N ILE A 213 15.46 0.72 -3.70
CA ILE A 213 16.05 -0.16 -4.70
C ILE A 213 15.90 -1.59 -4.21
N TYR A 214 15.16 -2.38 -4.98
CA TYR A 214 14.91 -3.79 -4.71
C TYR A 214 15.86 -4.63 -5.55
N GLU A 215 16.75 -5.35 -4.89
CA GLU A 215 17.57 -6.40 -5.50
C GLU A 215 16.86 -7.75 -5.38
N PHE A 216 16.43 -8.28 -6.50
CA PHE A 216 15.67 -9.52 -6.53
C PHE A 216 16.58 -10.72 -6.23
N PRO A 217 16.09 -11.70 -5.43
CA PRO A 217 16.83 -12.93 -5.24
C PRO A 217 16.90 -13.72 -6.56
N THR A 218 17.97 -14.50 -6.73
CA THR A 218 17.98 -15.49 -7.81
C THR A 218 17.04 -16.64 -7.45
N ILE A 219 15.93 -16.75 -8.17
CA ILE A 219 14.91 -17.79 -7.97
C ILE A 219 15.21 -18.97 -8.91
N PRO A 220 15.27 -20.21 -8.41
CA PRO A 220 15.45 -21.39 -9.27
C PRO A 220 14.35 -21.51 -10.34
N PRO A 221 14.66 -21.97 -11.56
CA PRO A 221 13.68 -22.06 -12.65
C PRO A 221 12.42 -22.85 -12.30
N ASP A 222 12.56 -23.94 -11.54
CA ASP A 222 11.43 -24.77 -11.11
C ASP A 222 10.46 -23.98 -10.21
N LEU A 223 11.01 -23.18 -9.29
CA LEU A 223 10.22 -22.32 -8.41
C LEU A 223 9.58 -21.15 -9.18
N VAL A 224 10.26 -20.59 -10.18
CA VAL A 224 9.67 -19.58 -11.09
C VAL A 224 8.44 -20.16 -11.79
N ASN A 225 8.53 -21.39 -12.31
CA ASN A 225 7.41 -22.06 -12.97
C ASN A 225 6.25 -22.31 -11.99
N GLU A 226 6.53 -22.75 -10.76
CA GLU A 226 5.50 -22.89 -9.73
C GLU A 226 4.81 -21.56 -9.41
N MET A 227 5.56 -20.47 -9.23
CA MET A 227 5.00 -19.15 -8.93
C MET A 227 4.09 -18.63 -10.06
N ILE A 228 4.38 -18.97 -11.32
CA ILE A 228 3.54 -18.62 -12.46
C ILE A 228 2.25 -19.45 -12.48
N GLN A 229 2.33 -20.74 -12.16
CA GLN A 229 1.18 -21.66 -12.16
C GLN A 229 0.25 -21.49 -10.96
N HIS A 230 0.71 -20.83 -9.90
CA HIS A 230 -0.04 -20.60 -8.66
C HIS A 230 -0.21 -19.09 -8.40
N PRO A 231 -1.09 -18.40 -9.15
CA PRO A 231 -1.35 -16.98 -8.93
C PRO A 231 -1.88 -16.75 -7.51
N PHE A 232 -1.44 -15.66 -6.88
CA PHE A 232 -1.83 -15.21 -5.53
C PHE A 232 -1.36 -16.09 -4.35
N ASP A 233 -0.62 -17.16 -4.62
CA ASP A 233 0.13 -17.92 -3.60
C ASP A 233 1.44 -17.24 -3.21
N THR A 234 1.92 -16.31 -4.04
CA THR A 234 2.97 -15.36 -3.62
C THR A 234 2.31 -14.20 -2.90
N ARG A 235 2.74 -13.92 -1.67
CA ARG A 235 2.17 -12.88 -0.79
C ARG A 235 3.26 -12.11 -0.09
N SER A 236 2.95 -10.90 0.35
CA SER A 236 3.84 -10.10 1.18
C SER A 236 3.13 -9.41 2.32
N ASP A 237 3.90 -9.21 3.40
CA ASP A 237 3.57 -8.30 4.49
C ASP A 237 4.56 -7.13 4.46
N SER A 238 4.04 -5.89 4.42
CA SER A 238 4.81 -4.66 4.53
C SER A 238 4.51 -4.01 5.89
N PHE A 239 5.48 -4.04 6.79
CA PHE A 239 5.40 -3.52 8.15
C PHE A 239 6.11 -2.18 8.25
N TYR A 240 5.42 -1.15 8.74
CA TYR A 240 5.97 0.20 8.86
C TYR A 240 6.12 0.58 10.33
N PHE A 241 7.32 1.01 10.70
CA PHE A 241 7.70 1.34 12.06
C PHE A 241 8.11 2.80 12.18
N VAL A 242 7.73 3.42 13.30
CA VAL A 242 8.21 4.74 13.72
C VAL A 242 8.76 4.57 15.13
N ASP A 243 10.03 4.95 15.33
CA ASP A 243 10.75 4.72 16.59
C ASP A 243 10.59 3.27 17.13
N GLY A 244 10.65 2.29 16.23
CA GLY A 244 10.56 0.86 16.57
C GLY A 244 9.15 0.35 16.91
N CYS A 245 8.12 1.19 16.82
CA CYS A 245 6.73 0.82 17.04
C CYS A 245 5.99 0.63 15.72
N LEU A 246 5.27 -0.49 15.54
CA LEU A 246 4.46 -0.74 14.35
C LEU A 246 3.29 0.27 14.27
N VAL A 247 3.24 1.05 13.19
CA VAL A 247 2.18 2.06 12.95
C VAL A 247 1.28 1.70 11.77
N MET A 248 1.79 0.97 10.79
CA MET A 248 1.01 0.49 9.64
C MET A 248 1.47 -0.90 9.24
N HIS A 249 0.53 -1.65 8.67
CA HIS A 249 0.78 -2.98 8.13
C HIS A 249 -0.09 -3.15 6.89
N ASN A 250 0.55 -3.31 5.73
CA ASN A 250 -0.11 -3.53 4.46
C ASN A 250 0.19 -4.95 3.98
N LYS A 251 -0.72 -5.50 3.17
CA LYS A 251 -0.61 -6.83 2.61
C LYS A 251 -0.72 -6.78 1.10
N ALA A 252 -0.11 -7.73 0.42
CA ALA A 252 -0.32 -7.91 -1.01
C ALA A 252 -0.25 -9.37 -1.44
N ASP A 253 -0.87 -9.67 -2.57
CA ASP A 253 -0.67 -10.91 -3.31
C ASP A 253 -0.27 -10.64 -4.76
N TYR A 254 0.38 -11.64 -5.37
CA TYR A 254 1.02 -11.48 -6.67
C TYR A 254 0.65 -12.65 -7.58
N ALA A 255 0.31 -12.31 -8.82
CA ALA A 255 0.21 -13.25 -9.92
C ALA A 255 1.26 -12.90 -11.00
N TYR A 256 1.87 -13.93 -11.60
CA TYR A 256 2.92 -13.78 -12.61
C TYR A 256 2.54 -14.38 -13.97
N ASN A 257 1.29 -14.79 -14.17
CA ASN A 257 0.77 -15.40 -15.39
C ASN A 257 0.38 -14.38 -16.48
N GLY A 258 0.58 -13.08 -16.27
CA GLY A 258 0.20 -12.04 -17.24
C GLY A 258 -1.31 -11.83 -17.41
N GLY A 259 -2.13 -12.36 -16.50
CA GLY A 259 -3.59 -12.22 -16.53
C GLY A 259 -4.30 -13.24 -17.43
N LEU A 260 -3.62 -14.34 -17.78
CA LEU A 260 -4.15 -15.47 -18.55
C LEU A 260 -4.87 -16.50 -17.70
#